data_AF-A0A7K7EA46-F1
#
_entry.id   AF-A0A7K7EA46-F1
#
_cell.length_a   1.000
_cell.length_b   1.000
_cell.length_c   1.000
_cell.angle_alpha   90.00
_cell.angle_beta   90.00
_cell.angle_gamma   90.00
#
_symmetry.space_group_name_H-M   'P 1'
#
loop_
_entity.id
_entity.type
_entity.pdbx_description
1 polymer ?
#
loop_
_entity_poly.entity_id
_entity_poly.type
_entity_poly.pdbx_seq_one_letter_code
_entity_poly.pdbx_strand_id
1 'polypeptide(L)'
;ALTLFLAFHSLVGKIWLMLILLLRMTVVVLAGYPLYQDEQERFVCNTLQPGCSNVCYDLFSPVSHFRFWLIHTVSLLLPYAAFSIYVSHKVALYIVKMHCVVEEGKRNKGLSSPKDVKGLCRSAVVNRVDCGADNLSVLNFSGAYTIHLFIRTLLEVAFGAVQYFLFGFSVPDRFSCYHSPCTSTVDCYISRPTEKSI
;
A
#
# COMPACT_ATOMS: atom_id res chain seq x y z
N ALA A 1 7.15 -1.12 19.82
CA ALA A 1 7.06 -2.14 18.75
C ALA A 1 5.89 -3.11 18.99
N LEU A 2 5.84 -3.81 20.14
CA LEU A 2 4.77 -4.77 20.47
C LEU A 2 3.37 -4.14 20.63
N THR A 3 3.30 -2.90 21.12
CA THR A 3 2.05 -2.12 21.28
C THR A 3 1.46 -1.62 19.96
N LEU A 4 2.29 -1.32 18.96
CA LEU A 4 1.87 -0.99 17.58
C LEU A 4 1.33 -2.23 16.84
N PHE A 5 1.93 -3.40 17.09
CA PHE A 5 1.49 -4.68 16.55
C PHE A 5 0.11 -5.10 17.09
N LEU A 6 -0.15 -4.86 18.39
CA LEU A 6 -1.44 -5.10 19.03
C LEU A 6 -2.53 -4.12 18.59
N ALA A 7 -2.18 -2.84 18.37
CA ALA A 7 -3.12 -1.85 17.82
C ALA A 7 -3.59 -2.23 16.41
N PHE A 8 -2.68 -2.70 15.55
CA PHE A 8 -2.99 -3.11 14.18
C PHE A 8 -3.88 -4.37 14.08
N HIS A 9 -3.79 -5.25 15.06
CA HIS A 9 -4.62 -6.46 15.16
C HIS A 9 -6.07 -6.12 15.57
N SER A 10 -6.25 -5.05 16.34
CA SER A 10 -7.56 -4.51 16.72
C SER A 10 -8.27 -3.87 15.53
N LEU A 11 -9.61 -3.98 15.50
CA LEU A 11 -10.47 -3.22 14.56
C LEU A 11 -10.11 -1.73 14.56
N VAL A 12 -9.68 -1.20 15.71
CA VAL A 12 -9.27 0.19 15.89
C VAL A 12 -8.02 0.52 15.05
N GLY A 13 -6.99 -0.32 15.01
CA GLY A 13 -5.80 -0.03 14.20
C GLY A 13 -6.03 -0.18 12.71
N LYS A 14 -6.94 -1.07 12.29
CA LYS A 14 -7.36 -1.16 10.88
C LYS A 14 -8.07 0.12 10.43
N ILE A 15 -8.99 0.64 11.24
CA ILE A 15 -9.69 1.90 10.98
C ILE A 15 -8.70 3.07 10.99
N TRP A 16 -7.84 3.14 12.00
CA TRP A 16 -6.83 4.18 12.12
C TRP A 16 -5.91 4.23 10.91
N LEU A 17 -5.47 3.06 10.44
CA LEU A 17 -4.59 2.98 9.30
C LEU A 17 -5.25 3.42 7.99
N MET A 18 -6.51 3.02 7.79
CA MET A 18 -7.27 3.47 6.62
C MET A 18 -7.46 4.99 6.66
N LEU A 19 -7.75 5.56 7.84
CA LEU A 19 -7.84 7.00 8.03
C LEU A 19 -6.51 7.71 7.70
N ILE A 20 -5.38 7.22 8.20
CA ILE A 20 -4.05 7.79 7.91
C ILE A 20 -3.71 7.68 6.43
N LEU A 21 -4.01 6.56 5.77
CA LEU A 21 -3.79 6.41 4.32
C LEU A 21 -4.63 7.40 3.51
N LEU A 22 -5.90 7.58 3.87
CA LEU A 22 -6.78 8.54 3.20
C LEU A 22 -6.31 9.97 3.41
N LEU A 23 -6.03 10.36 4.67
CA LEU A 23 -5.50 11.68 4.99
C LEU A 23 -4.20 11.94 4.21
N ARG A 24 -3.32 10.94 4.11
CA ARG A 24 -2.07 11.05 3.36
C ARG A 24 -2.31 11.31 1.87
N MET A 25 -3.22 10.57 1.23
CA MET A 25 -3.59 10.83 -0.17
C MET A 25 -4.17 12.23 -0.35
N THR A 26 -5.03 12.66 0.56
CA THR A 26 -5.61 14.01 0.54
C THR A 26 -4.52 15.07 0.66
N VAL A 27 -3.55 14.94 1.57
CA VAL A 27 -2.44 15.89 1.71
C VAL A 27 -1.56 15.91 0.47
N VAL A 28 -1.16 14.73 -0.05
CA VAL A 28 -0.31 14.64 -1.25
C VAL A 28 -0.99 15.33 -2.43
N VAL A 29 -2.28 15.12 -2.64
CA VAL A 29 -3.01 15.73 -3.77
C VAL A 29 -3.31 17.20 -3.52
N LEU A 30 -3.92 17.56 -2.39
CA LEU A 30 -4.41 18.92 -2.16
C LEU A 30 -3.29 19.91 -1.79
N ALA A 31 -2.28 19.49 -1.03
CA ALA A 31 -1.15 20.36 -0.69
C ALA A 31 -0.02 20.19 -1.71
N GLY A 32 0.26 18.95 -2.13
CA GLY A 32 1.36 18.68 -3.05
C GLY A 32 1.14 19.20 -4.47
N TYR A 33 -0.06 19.06 -5.04
CA TYR A 33 -0.33 19.56 -6.40
C TYR A 33 -0.07 21.08 -6.54
N PRO A 34 -0.67 21.97 -5.72
CA PRO A 34 -0.44 23.40 -5.86
C PRO A 34 0.97 23.86 -5.47
N LEU A 35 1.67 23.11 -4.62
CA LEU A 35 3.02 23.44 -4.18
C LEU A 35 4.08 23.05 -5.21
N TYR A 36 3.90 21.91 -5.88
CA TYR A 36 4.88 21.31 -6.80
C TYR A 36 4.52 21.48 -8.29
N GLN A 37 3.42 22.15 -8.65
CA GLN A 37 3.08 22.40 -10.07
C GLN A 37 3.95 23.49 -10.72
N ASP A 38 4.28 24.55 -9.98
CA ASP A 38 4.96 25.74 -10.53
C ASP A 38 6.48 25.73 -10.30
N GLU A 39 7.06 24.60 -9.89
CA GLU A 39 8.47 24.58 -9.47
C GLU A 39 9.41 24.89 -10.61
N GLN A 40 9.11 24.36 -11.80
CA GLN A 40 9.92 24.59 -12.99
C GLN A 40 9.76 26.03 -13.49
N GLU A 41 8.55 26.59 -13.44
CA GLU A 41 8.30 27.97 -13.89
C GLU A 41 8.96 29.01 -12.99
N ARG A 42 9.05 28.73 -11.68
CA ARG A 42 9.63 29.64 -10.68
C ARG A 42 11.07 29.29 -10.29
N PHE A 43 11.71 28.39 -11.02
CA PHE A 43 13.14 28.11 -10.88
C PHE A 43 13.93 29.12 -11.72
N VAL A 44 14.55 30.08 -11.05
CA VAL A 44 15.21 31.22 -11.69
C VAL A 44 16.72 31.11 -11.50
N CYS A 45 17.48 31.14 -12.59
CA CYS A 45 18.94 31.17 -12.57
C CYS A 45 19.47 32.54 -13.03
N ASN A 46 20.57 33.00 -12.44
CA ASN A 46 21.26 34.25 -12.82
C ASN A 46 22.03 34.10 -14.15
N THR A 47 21.31 33.88 -15.26
CA THR A 47 21.88 33.74 -16.60
C THR A 47 20.89 34.14 -17.69
N LEU A 48 21.40 34.68 -18.79
CA LEU A 48 20.63 34.97 -20.00
C LEU A 48 20.68 33.82 -21.02
N GLN A 49 21.42 32.75 -20.72
CA GLN A 49 21.63 31.64 -21.64
C GLN A 49 20.36 30.77 -21.73
N PRO A 50 19.77 30.60 -22.93
CA PRO A 50 18.59 29.77 -23.10
C PRO A 50 18.90 28.30 -22.80
N GLY A 51 17.97 27.62 -22.13
CA GLY A 51 18.08 26.19 -21.79
C GLY A 51 18.93 25.87 -20.56
N CYS A 52 19.76 26.80 -20.06
CA CYS A 52 20.57 26.58 -18.86
C CYS A 52 19.70 26.33 -17.60
N SER A 53 18.63 27.12 -17.40
CA SER A 53 17.71 26.91 -16.27
C SER A 53 17.05 25.52 -16.29
N ASN A 54 16.62 25.04 -17.47
CA ASN A 54 15.97 23.75 -17.61
C ASN A 54 16.90 22.59 -17.25
N VAL A 55 18.14 22.61 -17.73
CA VAL A 55 19.13 21.55 -17.42
C VAL A 55 19.52 21.57 -15.94
N CYS A 56 19.71 22.76 -15.37
CA CYS A 56 20.01 22.89 -13.95
C CYS A 56 18.86 22.45 -13.05
N TYR A 57 17.61 22.68 -13.47
CA TYR A 57 16.43 22.15 -12.79
C TYR A 57 16.40 20.62 -12.81
N ASP A 58 16.65 20.00 -13.97
CA ASP A 58 16.67 18.54 -14.13
C ASP A 58 17.79 17.88 -13.29
N LEU A 59 18.93 18.56 -13.12
CA LEU A 59 20.02 18.12 -12.24
C LEU A 59 19.67 18.22 -10.76
N PHE A 60 19.01 19.32 -10.37
CA PHE A 60 18.64 19.55 -8.98
C PHE A 60 17.51 18.61 -8.53
N SER A 61 16.51 18.40 -9.39
CA SER A 61 15.29 17.65 -9.06
C SER A 61 14.95 16.63 -10.16
N PRO A 62 15.75 15.57 -10.32
CA PRO A 62 15.47 14.54 -11.34
C PRO A 62 14.14 13.83 -11.09
N VAL A 63 13.69 13.77 -9.83
CA VAL A 63 12.35 13.32 -9.42
C VAL A 63 11.80 14.34 -8.44
N SER A 64 10.67 14.98 -8.77
CA SER A 64 10.01 15.90 -7.84
C SER A 64 9.45 15.17 -6.62
N HIS A 65 9.38 15.85 -5.48
CA HIS A 65 8.89 15.24 -4.24
C HIS A 65 7.44 14.76 -4.40
N PHE A 66 6.59 15.55 -5.06
CA PHE A 66 5.20 15.15 -5.33
C PHE A 66 5.11 13.80 -6.06
N ARG A 67 5.89 13.61 -7.13
CA ARG A 67 5.93 12.34 -7.87
C ARG A 67 6.43 11.19 -6.98
N PHE A 68 7.46 11.45 -6.19
CA PHE A 68 7.98 10.49 -5.23
C PHE A 68 6.92 10.03 -4.21
N TRP A 69 6.19 10.97 -3.59
CA TRP A 69 5.12 10.67 -2.63
C TRP A 69 3.93 9.94 -3.26
N LEU A 70 3.60 10.24 -4.52
CA LEU A 70 2.59 9.48 -5.27
C LEU A 70 3.02 8.03 -5.47
N ILE A 71 4.24 7.79 -5.96
CA ILE A 71 4.78 6.44 -6.17
C ILE A 71 4.85 5.67 -4.85
N HIS A 72 5.31 6.32 -3.79
CA HIS A 72 5.34 5.75 -2.44
C HIS A 72 3.92 5.33 -2.02
N THR A 73 2.91 6.20 -2.17
CA THR A 73 1.57 5.87 -1.71
C THR A 73 0.92 4.75 -2.53
N VAL A 74 1.08 4.77 -3.86
CA VAL A 74 0.61 3.67 -4.73
C VAL A 74 1.30 2.36 -4.36
N SER A 75 2.60 2.38 -4.11
CA SER A 75 3.37 1.19 -3.71
C SER A 75 2.89 0.58 -2.39
N LEU A 76 2.37 1.38 -1.46
CA LEU A 76 1.78 0.89 -0.21
C LEU A 76 0.35 0.37 -0.37
N LEU A 77 -0.40 0.85 -1.36
CA LEU A 77 -1.74 0.34 -1.66
C LEU A 77 -1.68 -1.05 -2.32
N LEU A 78 -0.62 -1.35 -3.07
CA LEU A 78 -0.39 -2.64 -3.73
C LEU A 78 -0.46 -3.86 -2.80
N PRO A 79 0.35 -3.96 -1.72
CA PRO A 79 0.29 -5.11 -0.82
C PRO A 79 -1.07 -5.21 -0.13
N TYR A 80 -1.70 -4.09 0.22
CA TYR A 80 -3.04 -4.05 0.82
C TYR A 80 -4.12 -4.58 -0.12
N ALA A 81 -4.10 -4.15 -1.38
CA ALA A 81 -5.01 -4.61 -2.41
C ALA A 81 -4.81 -6.12 -2.68
N ALA A 82 -3.56 -6.56 -2.80
CA ALA A 82 -3.23 -7.97 -2.99
C ALA A 82 -3.74 -8.86 -1.85
N PHE A 83 -3.53 -8.44 -0.59
CA PHE A 83 -4.06 -9.16 0.58
C PHE A 83 -5.59 -9.18 0.60
N SER A 84 -6.24 -8.05 0.29
CA SER A 84 -7.70 -7.94 0.25
C SER A 84 -8.32 -8.84 -0.82
N ILE A 85 -7.70 -8.91 -2.01
CA ILE A 85 -8.11 -9.82 -3.09
C ILE A 85 -7.90 -11.28 -2.66
N TYR A 86 -6.75 -11.60 -2.05
CA TYR A 86 -6.47 -12.95 -1.55
C TYR A 86 -7.52 -13.42 -0.54
N VAL A 87 -7.86 -12.58 0.44
CA VAL A 87 -8.90 -12.88 1.44
C VAL A 87 -10.25 -13.06 0.77
N SER A 88 -10.64 -12.13 -0.10
CA SER A 88 -11.93 -12.17 -0.81
C SER A 88 -12.07 -13.44 -1.65
N HIS A 89 -11.01 -13.83 -2.37
CA HIS A 89 -10.98 -15.04 -3.17
C HIS A 89 -11.11 -16.31 -2.32
N LYS A 90 -10.38 -16.40 -1.20
CA LYS A 90 -10.48 -17.55 -0.28
C LYS A 90 -11.86 -17.65 0.37
N VAL A 91 -12.46 -16.52 0.77
CA VAL A 91 -13.81 -16.47 1.32
C VAL A 91 -14.85 -16.89 0.29
N ALA A 92 -14.77 -16.37 -0.94
CA ALA A 92 -15.67 -16.75 -2.03
C ALA A 92 -15.60 -18.25 -2.32
N LEU A 93 -14.40 -18.83 -2.41
CA LEU A 93 -14.21 -20.27 -2.60
C LEU A 93 -14.79 -21.11 -1.45
N TYR A 94 -14.66 -20.63 -0.21
CA TYR A 94 -15.24 -21.32 0.95
C TYR A 94 -16.77 -21.34 0.89
N ILE A 95 -17.40 -20.20 0.56
CA ILE A 95 -18.86 -20.09 0.41
C ILE A 95 -19.37 -21.02 -0.70
N VAL A 96 -18.70 -21.04 -1.87
CA VAL A 96 -19.07 -21.91 -2.99
C VAL A 96 -18.96 -23.39 -2.59
N LYS A 97 -17.83 -23.78 -1.96
CA LYS A 97 -17.62 -25.17 -1.52
C LYS A 97 -18.69 -25.63 -0.53
N MET A 98 -19.06 -24.78 0.44
CA MET A 98 -20.13 -25.07 1.39
C MET A 98 -21.48 -25.22 0.69
N HIS A 99 -21.79 -24.36 -0.29
CA HIS A 99 -23.04 -24.44 -1.04
C HIS A 99 -23.16 -25.74 -1.87
N CYS A 100 -22.06 -26.19 -2.49
CA CYS A 100 -22.03 -27.46 -3.23
C CYS A 100 -22.28 -28.68 -2.32
N VAL A 101 -21.64 -28.73 -1.15
CA VAL A 101 -21.82 -29.83 -0.19
C VAL A 101 -23.26 -29.90 0.33
N VAL A 102 -23.90 -28.74 0.57
CA VAL A 102 -25.31 -28.67 1.00
C VAL A 102 -26.26 -29.15 -0.09
N GLU A 103 -26.01 -28.79 -1.36
CA GLU A 103 -26.80 -29.24 -2.51
C GLU A 103 -26.69 -30.75 -2.76
N GLU A 104 -25.48 -31.32 -2.71
CA GLU A 104 -25.28 -32.78 -2.81
C GLU A 104 -25.96 -33.55 -1.67
N GLY A 105 -25.96 -32.97 -0.46
CA GLY A 105 -26.66 -33.54 0.70
C GLY A 105 -28.19 -33.58 0.57
N LYS A 106 -28.80 -32.68 -0.20
CA LYS A 106 -30.24 -32.70 -0.49
C LYS A 106 -30.59 -33.72 -1.58
N ARG A 107 -29.76 -33.85 -2.62
CA ARG A 107 -29.96 -34.79 -3.74
C ARG A 107 -29.88 -36.26 -3.28
N ASN A 108 -29.03 -36.58 -2.30
CA ASN A 108 -28.93 -37.93 -1.73
C ASN A 108 -30.07 -38.34 -0.78
N LYS A 109 -30.94 -37.41 -0.35
CA LYS A 109 -32.12 -37.74 0.50
C LYS A 109 -33.36 -38.20 -0.29
N GLY A 110 -33.25 -38.30 -1.62
CA GLY A 110 -34.33 -38.78 -2.50
C GLY A 110 -34.50 -40.31 -2.56
N LEU A 111 -33.68 -41.10 -1.86
CA LEU A 111 -33.75 -42.57 -1.93
C LEU A 111 -33.41 -43.25 -0.60
N SER A 112 -34.35 -43.29 0.34
CA SER A 112 -34.61 -44.46 1.22
C SER A 112 -35.69 -44.13 2.27
N SER A 113 -36.71 -44.99 2.32
CA SER A 113 -37.90 -44.99 3.16
C SER A 113 -37.59 -45.05 4.68
N PRO A 114 -38.53 -44.63 5.57
CA PRO A 114 -38.26 -44.30 6.98
C PRO A 114 -38.55 -45.48 7.91
N LYS A 115 -37.53 -45.98 8.61
CA LYS A 115 -37.56 -46.58 9.97
C LYS A 115 -36.11 -46.97 10.32
N ASP A 116 -35.72 -46.82 11.58
CA ASP A 116 -34.39 -47.17 12.16
C ASP A 116 -33.19 -46.23 11.93
N VAL A 117 -33.42 -44.92 11.76
CA VAL A 117 -32.34 -43.90 11.70
C VAL A 117 -32.37 -42.96 12.92
N LYS A 118 -32.45 -43.51 14.13
CA LYS A 118 -32.34 -42.70 15.37
C LYS A 118 -31.10 -43.02 16.21
N GLY A 119 -30.56 -44.24 16.10
CA GLY A 119 -29.32 -44.65 16.78
C GLY A 119 -28.04 -44.39 15.97
N LEU A 120 -28.08 -44.58 14.64
CA LEU A 120 -26.88 -44.50 13.79
C LEU A 120 -26.54 -43.08 13.30
N CYS A 121 -27.50 -42.15 13.38
CA CYS A 121 -27.33 -40.75 12.95
C CYS A 121 -26.46 -39.93 13.90
N ARG A 122 -26.19 -40.40 15.13
CA ARG A 122 -25.27 -39.70 16.03
C ARG A 122 -23.81 -40.08 15.79
N SER A 123 -23.52 -41.33 15.42
CA SER A 123 -22.15 -41.77 15.09
C SER A 123 -21.75 -41.52 13.63
N ALA A 124 -22.68 -41.62 12.67
CA ALA A 124 -22.36 -41.35 11.26
C ALA A 124 -22.26 -39.86 10.93
N VAL A 125 -22.93 -38.97 11.69
CA VAL A 125 -22.69 -37.51 11.61
C VAL A 125 -21.34 -37.16 12.24
N VAL A 126 -20.86 -37.92 13.22
CA VAL A 126 -19.51 -37.74 13.77
C VAL A 126 -18.44 -38.23 12.79
N ASN A 127 -18.66 -39.34 12.07
CA ASN A 127 -17.66 -39.92 11.16
C ASN A 127 -17.74 -39.45 9.69
N ARG A 128 -18.84 -38.86 9.20
CA ARG A 128 -18.87 -38.19 7.87
C ARG A 128 -18.52 -36.70 7.92
N VAL A 129 -18.09 -36.23 9.09
CA VAL A 129 -17.33 -34.98 9.22
C VAL A 129 -15.84 -35.24 8.99
N ASP A 130 -15.46 -36.41 8.46
CA ASP A 130 -14.13 -36.63 7.89
C ASP A 130 -14.07 -36.16 6.42
N CYS A 131 -14.38 -34.88 6.21
CA CYS A 131 -14.04 -34.19 4.97
C CYS A 131 -12.67 -33.54 5.16
N GLY A 132 -11.62 -34.36 5.26
CA GLY A 132 -10.25 -33.89 5.44
C GLY A 132 -10.12 -32.97 6.67
N ALA A 133 -10.08 -33.58 7.85
CA ALA A 133 -9.81 -32.89 9.12
C ALA A 133 -8.50 -32.06 9.11
N ASP A 134 -7.63 -32.21 8.09
CA ASP A 134 -6.41 -31.43 7.91
C ASP A 134 -6.57 -30.07 7.20
N ASN A 135 -7.75 -29.71 6.67
CA ASN A 135 -7.93 -28.40 6.01
C ASN A 135 -9.00 -27.50 6.67
N LEU A 136 -9.69 -28.00 7.69
CA LEU A 136 -10.61 -27.23 8.54
C LEU A 136 -9.93 -26.78 9.85
N SER A 137 -8.59 -26.79 9.91
CA SER A 137 -7.85 -25.93 10.83
C SER A 137 -7.94 -24.50 10.30
N VAL A 138 -9.07 -23.83 10.58
CA VAL A 138 -9.25 -22.37 10.67
C VAL A 138 -8.42 -21.58 9.65
N LEU A 139 -9.03 -21.10 8.57
CA LEU A 139 -8.40 -20.24 7.56
C LEU A 139 -7.45 -19.20 8.19
N ASN A 140 -6.18 -19.59 8.32
CA ASN A 140 -5.21 -18.88 9.17
C ASN A 140 -4.63 -17.75 8.33
N PHE A 141 -5.42 -16.70 8.15
CA PHE A 141 -4.98 -15.48 7.48
C PHE A 141 -3.83 -14.80 8.21
N SER A 142 -3.53 -15.20 9.45
CA SER A 142 -2.44 -14.68 10.26
C SER A 142 -1.10 -14.70 9.52
N GLY A 143 -0.75 -15.78 8.81
CA GLY A 143 0.51 -15.85 8.05
C GLY A 143 0.56 -14.88 6.87
N ALA A 144 -0.47 -14.88 6.03
CA ALA A 144 -0.59 -13.96 4.90
C ALA A 144 -0.65 -12.49 5.34
N TYR A 145 -1.31 -12.22 6.48
CA TYR A 145 -1.37 -10.90 7.09
C TYR A 145 0.00 -10.46 7.61
N THR A 146 0.76 -11.34 8.28
CA THR A 146 2.13 -11.06 8.71
C THR A 146 3.05 -10.75 7.53
N ILE A 147 2.97 -11.52 6.44
CA ILE A 147 3.74 -11.28 5.22
C ILE A 147 3.35 -9.93 4.60
N HIS A 148 2.05 -9.65 4.48
CA HIS A 148 1.54 -8.37 4.00
C HIS A 148 2.08 -7.18 4.82
N LEU A 149 2.02 -7.27 6.15
CA LEU A 149 2.55 -6.23 7.03
C LEU A 149 4.07 -6.08 6.88
N PHE A 150 4.79 -7.19 6.78
CA PHE A 150 6.24 -7.17 6.62
C PHE A 150 6.65 -6.48 5.32
N ILE A 151 6.02 -6.84 4.18
CA ILE A 151 6.26 -6.18 2.89
C ILE A 151 5.96 -4.69 2.98
N ARG A 152 4.84 -4.33 3.60
CA ARG A 152 4.48 -2.92 3.80
C ARG A 152 5.53 -2.17 4.62
N THR A 153 5.96 -2.72 5.76
CA THR A 153 6.99 -2.10 6.60
C THR A 153 8.31 -1.94 5.84
N LEU A 154 8.72 -2.94 5.06
CA LEU A 154 9.92 -2.83 4.21
C LEU A 154 9.79 -1.70 3.18
N LEU A 155 8.64 -1.57 2.52
CA LEU A 155 8.38 -0.48 1.59
C LEU A 155 8.44 0.88 2.29
N GLU A 156 7.78 1.04 3.44
CA GLU A 156 7.80 2.30 4.21
C GLU A 156 9.23 2.69 4.60
N VAL A 157 10.04 1.74 5.08
CA VAL A 157 11.44 1.98 5.43
C VAL A 157 12.29 2.29 4.20
N ALA A 158 12.12 1.56 3.10
CA ALA A 158 12.87 1.76 1.87
C ALA A 158 12.59 3.14 1.27
N PHE A 159 11.32 3.53 1.12
CA PHE A 159 10.98 4.86 0.65
C PHE A 159 11.43 5.95 1.64
N GLY A 160 11.30 5.73 2.95
CA GLY A 160 11.83 6.68 3.95
C GLY A 160 13.34 6.90 3.81
N ALA A 161 14.11 5.83 3.59
CA ALA A 161 15.55 5.91 3.36
C ALA A 161 15.86 6.64 2.04
N VAL A 162 15.18 6.28 0.95
CA VAL A 162 15.36 6.95 -0.36
C VAL A 162 15.05 8.44 -0.27
N GLN A 163 14.00 8.83 0.45
CA GLN A 163 13.67 10.24 0.68
C GLN A 163 14.82 10.97 1.39
N TYR A 164 15.36 10.37 2.44
CA TYR A 164 16.47 10.96 3.18
C TYR A 164 17.72 11.13 2.30
N PHE A 165 18.06 10.13 1.48
CA PHE A 165 19.24 10.19 0.60
C PHE A 165 19.07 11.12 -0.62
N LEU A 166 17.86 11.24 -1.17
CA LEU A 166 17.60 12.10 -2.34
C LEU A 166 17.35 13.56 -1.97
N PHE A 167 16.57 13.81 -0.92
CA PHE A 167 16.05 15.15 -0.62
C PHE A 167 16.62 15.75 0.68
N GLY A 168 17.14 14.92 1.59
CA GLY A 168 17.54 15.37 2.92
C GLY A 168 16.34 15.79 3.79
N PHE A 169 16.60 16.66 4.77
CA PHE A 169 15.58 17.17 5.70
C PHE A 169 15.12 18.60 5.41
N SER A 170 15.84 19.34 4.58
CA SER A 170 15.52 20.73 4.25
C SER A 170 15.99 21.06 2.84
N VAL A 171 15.14 21.78 2.12
CA VAL A 171 15.41 22.23 0.76
C VAL A 171 16.26 23.51 0.83
N PRO A 172 17.43 23.57 0.16
CA PRO A 172 18.26 24.77 0.17
C PRO A 172 17.59 25.93 -0.59
N ASP A 173 17.91 27.17 -0.23
CA ASP A 173 17.37 28.35 -0.92
C ASP A 173 18.02 28.58 -2.30
N ARG A 174 19.26 28.10 -2.47
CA ARG A 174 20.07 28.27 -3.69
C ARG A 174 20.79 26.99 -4.09
N PHE A 175 20.96 26.79 -5.39
CA PHE A 175 21.69 25.69 -6.01
C PHE A 175 22.66 26.24 -7.06
N SER A 176 23.96 25.95 -6.91
CA SER A 176 24.98 26.36 -7.88
C SER A 176 25.19 25.26 -8.91
N CYS A 177 25.02 25.59 -10.19
CA CYS A 177 25.02 24.63 -11.28
C CYS A 177 26.10 24.98 -12.33
N TYR A 178 26.82 23.96 -12.80
CA TYR A 178 27.73 24.05 -13.95
C TYR A 178 27.52 22.83 -14.84
N HIS A 179 26.63 22.98 -15.83
CA HIS A 179 26.34 21.93 -16.80
C HIS A 179 26.03 22.56 -18.16
N SER A 180 26.43 21.91 -19.25
CA SER A 180 26.09 22.36 -20.61
C SER A 180 24.56 22.50 -20.74
N PRO A 181 24.01 23.62 -21.27
CA PRO A 181 24.63 24.68 -22.08
C PRO A 181 25.14 25.91 -21.30
N CYS A 182 25.26 25.86 -19.97
CA CYS A 182 25.75 26.98 -19.17
C CYS A 182 27.25 27.24 -19.42
N THR A 183 27.64 28.50 -19.67
CA THR A 183 29.03 28.90 -19.97
C THR A 183 29.88 29.15 -18.72
N SER A 184 29.24 29.46 -17.60
CA SER A 184 29.86 29.65 -16.29
C SER A 184 29.06 28.93 -15.21
N THR A 185 29.59 28.90 -13.99
CA THR A 185 28.77 28.50 -12.84
C THR A 185 27.68 29.54 -12.63
N VAL A 186 26.44 29.10 -12.51
CA VAL A 186 25.26 29.96 -12.30
C VAL A 186 24.60 29.60 -10.98
N ASP A 187 24.10 30.61 -10.28
CA ASP A 187 23.28 30.41 -9.10
C ASP A 187 21.81 30.40 -9.49
N CYS A 188 21.12 29.35 -9.07
CA CYS A 188 19.69 29.15 -9.27
C CYS A 188 18.95 29.20 -7.93
N TYR A 189 17.79 29.85 -7.92
CA TYR A 189 16.96 30.03 -6.74
C TYR A 189 15.73 29.14 -6.81
N ILE A 190 15.48 28.45 -5.71
CA ILE A 190 14.40 27.46 -5.61
C ILE A 190 13.12 28.14 -5.14
N SER A 191 11.98 27.78 -5.72
CA SER A 191 10.69 28.35 -5.32
C SER A 191 10.20 27.76 -4.00
N ARG A 192 9.79 28.64 -3.07
CA ARG A 192 9.16 28.31 -1.77
C ARG A 192 9.94 27.26 -0.95
N PRO A 193 11.24 27.44 -0.70
CA PRO A 193 12.08 26.44 -0.02
C PRO A 193 11.61 26.19 1.42
N THR A 194 11.10 27.23 2.10
CA THR A 194 10.55 27.12 3.47
C THR A 194 9.26 26.30 3.51
N GLU A 195 8.31 26.56 2.60
CA GLU A 195 7.04 25.81 2.52
C GLU A 195 7.27 24.34 2.13
N LYS A 196 8.27 24.06 1.28
CA LYS A 196 8.65 22.69 0.89
C LYS A 196 9.42 21.93 1.97
N SER A 197 9.99 22.63 2.95
CA SER A 197 10.72 22.01 4.07
C SER A 197 9.82 21.68 5.27
N ILE A 198 8.60 22.22 5.32
CA ILE A 198 7.58 21.96 6.36
C ILE A 198 6.79 20.70 6.01
#